data_AF-A0A7W1PS16-F1
#
_entry.id   AF-A0A7W1PS16-F1
#
_cell.length_a   1.000
_cell.length_b   1.000
_cell.length_c   1.000
_cell.angle_alpha   90.00
_cell.angle_beta   90.00
_cell.angle_gamma   90.00
#
_symmetry.space_group_name_H-M   'P 1'
#
loop_
_entity.id
_entity.type
_entity.pdbx_description
1 polymer ?
#
loop_
_entity_poly.entity_id
_entity_poly.type
_entity_poly.pdbx_seq_one_letter_code
_entity_poly.pdbx_strand_id
1 'polypeptide(L)'
;MIPYTFVLEPGLKIFKIYCGYWYWGRPSTAELHQDLRELYSKQRPDWKIDTDEMKAKWEDEQNRHKNFYPYGRSWEKEFANIAGAMEHYEKGE
;
A
#
# COMPACT_ATOMS: atom_id res chain seq x y z
N MET A 1 -17.11 -10.59 -24.85
CA MET A 1 -16.04 -9.87 -24.13
C MET A 1 -15.46 -10.82 -23.08
N ILE A 2 -14.13 -10.95 -22.98
CA ILE A 2 -13.47 -11.83 -21.99
C ILE A 2 -13.21 -11.03 -20.71
N PRO A 3 -13.53 -11.56 -19.51
CA PRO A 3 -13.28 -10.85 -18.26
C PRO A 3 -11.78 -10.86 -17.92
N TYR A 4 -11.26 -9.70 -17.53
CA TYR A 4 -9.89 -9.53 -17.03
C TYR A 4 -9.87 -8.96 -15.63
N THR A 5 -8.88 -9.34 -14.84
CA THR A 5 -8.56 -8.70 -13.56
C THR A 5 -7.17 -8.08 -13.66
N PHE A 6 -7.08 -6.80 -13.35
CA PHE A 6 -5.83 -6.05 -13.33
C PHE A 6 -5.41 -5.78 -11.90
N VAL A 7 -4.17 -6.11 -11.56
CA VAL A 7 -3.51 -5.62 -10.34
C VAL A 7 -2.75 -4.37 -10.73
N LEU A 8 -2.97 -3.26 -10.03
CA LEU A 8 -2.41 -1.96 -10.37
C LEU A 8 -1.46 -1.46 -9.27
N GLU A 9 -0.34 -0.87 -9.69
CA GLU A 9 0.52 -0.05 -8.84
C GLU A 9 -0.05 1.38 -8.74
N PRO A 10 0.43 2.21 -7.77
CA PRO A 10 0.14 3.64 -7.77
C PRO A 10 0.42 4.27 -9.15
N GLY A 11 -0.46 5.18 -9.57
CA GLY A 11 -0.40 5.78 -10.91
C GLY A 11 -1.05 4.95 -12.02
N LEU A 12 -1.90 3.97 -11.67
CA LEU A 12 -2.67 3.13 -12.61
C LEU A 12 -1.79 2.28 -13.54
N LYS A 13 -0.55 2.00 -13.13
CA LYS A 13 0.36 1.13 -13.88
C LYS A 13 0.00 -0.33 -13.67
N ILE A 14 -0.11 -1.09 -14.76
CA ILE A 14 -0.43 -2.51 -14.68
C ILE A 14 0.75 -3.28 -14.08
N PHE A 15 0.52 -3.92 -12.94
CA PHE A 15 1.44 -4.84 -12.30
C PHE A 15 1.29 -6.25 -12.85
N LYS A 16 0.03 -6.73 -12.96
CA LYS A 16 -0.30 -8.08 -13.42
C LYS A 16 -1.70 -8.14 -14.03
N ILE A 17 -1.90 -9.07 -14.95
CA ILE A 17 -3.17 -9.30 -15.65
C ILE A 17 -3.56 -10.78 -15.49
N TYR A 18 -4.81 -11.03 -15.10
CA TYR A 18 -5.41 -12.36 -15.12
C TYR A 18 -6.51 -12.44 -16.19
N CYS A 19 -6.44 -13.44 -17.06
CA CYS A 19 -7.44 -13.73 -18.08
C CYS A 19 -8.50 -14.68 -17.53
N GLY A 20 -9.66 -14.15 -17.12
CA GLY A 20 -10.75 -14.90 -16.49
C GLY A 20 -11.60 -15.75 -17.43
N TYR A 21 -11.12 -16.07 -18.63
CA TYR A 21 -11.88 -16.81 -19.64
C TYR A 21 -12.26 -18.23 -19.20
N TRP A 22 -11.36 -18.91 -18.48
CA TRP A 22 -11.56 -20.29 -18.01
C TRP A 22 -11.77 -20.34 -16.49
N TYR A 23 -12.27 -21.46 -15.96
CA TYR A 23 -12.58 -21.65 -14.54
C TYR A 23 -11.41 -21.24 -13.61
N TRP A 24 -10.17 -21.57 -13.98
CA TRP A 24 -8.95 -21.17 -13.26
C TRP A 24 -8.23 -19.95 -13.82
N GLY A 25 -8.87 -19.23 -14.74
CA GLY A 25 -8.31 -18.00 -15.30
C GLY A 25 -8.48 -16.77 -14.40
N ARG A 26 -9.45 -16.83 -13.47
CA ARG A 26 -9.64 -15.78 -12.47
C ARG A 26 -8.69 -16.02 -11.30
N PRO A 27 -8.08 -14.96 -10.75
CA PRO A 27 -7.23 -15.12 -9.60
C PRO A 27 -8.09 -15.48 -8.38
N SER A 28 -7.57 -16.38 -7.57
CA SER A 28 -8.02 -16.58 -6.20
C SER A 28 -7.66 -15.39 -5.33
N THR A 29 -8.33 -15.27 -4.18
CA THR A 29 -7.97 -14.26 -3.17
C THR A 29 -6.56 -14.45 -2.64
N ALA A 30 -6.06 -15.69 -2.58
CA ALA A 30 -4.69 -15.99 -2.17
C ALA A 30 -3.66 -15.47 -3.17
N GLU A 31 -3.90 -15.65 -4.47
CA GLU A 31 -3.04 -15.10 -5.53
C GLU A 31 -3.04 -13.57 -5.52
N LEU A 32 -4.22 -12.94 -5.40
CA LEU A 32 -4.32 -11.49 -5.26
C LEU A 32 -3.58 -10.98 -4.03
N HIS A 33 -3.70 -11.65 -2.88
CA HIS A 33 -2.97 -11.26 -1.67
C HIS A 33 -1.46 -11.39 -1.85
N GLN A 34 -0.99 -12.44 -2.53
CA GLN A 34 0.43 -12.60 -2.82
C GLN A 34 0.96 -11.52 -3.76
N ASP A 35 0.22 -11.18 -4.82
CA ASP A 35 0.60 -10.11 -5.75
C ASP A 35 0.63 -8.75 -5.04
N LEU A 36 -0.40 -8.44 -4.23
CA LEU A 36 -0.44 -7.20 -3.45
C LEU A 36 0.69 -7.15 -2.44
N ARG A 37 1.04 -8.27 -1.80
CA ARG A 37 2.20 -8.34 -0.90
C ARG A 37 3.50 -8.03 -1.63
N GLU A 38 3.70 -8.60 -2.82
CA GLU A 38 4.87 -8.31 -3.63
C GLU A 38 4.92 -6.83 -4.03
N LEU A 39 3.80 -6.29 -4.49
CA LEU A 39 3.67 -4.88 -4.85
C LEU A 39 4.00 -3.96 -3.68
N TYR A 40 3.37 -4.16 -2.52
CA TYR A 40 3.62 -3.34 -1.33
C TYR A 40 5.06 -3.48 -0.82
N SER A 41 5.70 -4.64 -0.98
CA SER A 41 7.11 -4.83 -0.59
C SER A 41 8.08 -3.96 -1.39
N LYS A 42 7.73 -3.59 -2.62
CA LYS A 42 8.52 -2.70 -3.47
C LYS A 42 8.28 -1.23 -3.18
N GLN A 43 7.09 -0.90 -2.67
CA GLN A 43 6.63 0.49 -2.50
C GLN A 43 6.81 1.02 -1.07
N ARG A 44 6.75 0.14 -0.05
CA ARG A 44 6.87 0.58 1.34
C ARG A 44 8.34 0.61 1.80
N PRO A 45 8.88 1.79 2.18
CA PRO A 45 10.25 1.91 2.64
C PRO A 45 10.51 1.15 3.95
N ASP A 46 9.47 0.92 4.74
CA ASP A 46 9.49 0.23 6.03
C ASP A 46 9.08 -1.25 5.93
N TRP A 47 9.01 -1.84 4.73
CA TRP A 47 8.58 -3.23 4.57
C TRP A 47 9.52 -4.25 5.25
N LYS A 48 10.85 -4.05 5.12
CA LYS A 48 11.88 -4.93 5.69
C LYS A 48 12.39 -4.38 7.03
N ILE A 49 11.57 -4.53 8.06
CA ILE A 49 11.82 -4.01 9.42
C ILE A 49 13.02 -4.66 10.13
N ASP A 50 13.46 -5.82 9.65
CA ASP A 50 14.50 -6.65 10.27
C ASP A 50 15.93 -6.21 9.93
N THR A 51 16.08 -5.27 8.99
CA THR A 51 17.37 -4.69 8.61
C THR A 51 17.94 -3.78 9.70
N ASP A 52 19.27 -3.72 9.80
CA ASP A 52 19.93 -2.87 10.79
C ASP A 52 19.67 -1.38 10.56
N GLU A 53 19.49 -0.97 9.30
CA GLU A 53 19.06 0.39 8.95
C GLU A 53 17.68 0.72 9.54
N MET A 54 16.71 -0.20 9.43
CA MET A 54 15.36 0.03 9.99
C MET A 54 15.37 0.00 11.51
N LYS A 55 16.18 -0.85 12.14
CA LYS A 55 16.38 -0.80 13.59
C LYS A 55 16.94 0.55 14.03
N ALA A 56 17.96 1.06 13.35
CA ALA A 56 18.52 2.39 13.64
C ALA A 56 17.46 3.50 13.50
N LYS A 57 16.61 3.45 12.46
CA LYS A 57 15.49 4.39 12.28
C LYS A 57 14.40 4.26 13.35
N TRP A 58 14.25 3.09 13.96
CA TRP A 58 13.32 2.85 15.06
C TRP A 58 13.83 3.42 16.39
N GLU A 59 15.13 3.30 16.65
CA GLU A 59 15.79 3.84 17.84
C GLU A 59 15.91 5.37 17.81
N ASP A 60 15.84 6.01 16.63
CA ASP A 60 15.72 7.47 16.53
C ASP A 60 14.33 7.94 16.97
N GLU A 61 14.16 8.17 18.28
CA GLU A 61 12.88 8.61 18.87
C GLU A 61 12.35 9.91 18.25
N GLN A 62 13.23 10.80 17.78
CA GLN A 62 12.84 12.09 17.22
C GLN A 62 12.25 11.92 15.82
N ASN A 63 12.77 11.02 14.99
CA ASN A 63 12.32 10.85 13.61
C ASN A 63 11.61 9.53 13.30
N ARG A 64 11.45 8.61 14.27
CA ARG A 64 10.74 7.34 14.08
C ARG A 64 9.39 7.53 13.38
N HIS A 65 8.58 8.47 13.86
CA HIS A 65 7.25 8.73 13.32
C HIS A 65 7.24 9.08 11.82
N LYS A 66 8.33 9.63 11.26
CA LYS A 66 8.47 9.96 9.83
C LYS A 66 8.89 8.77 8.98
N ASN A 67 9.67 7.86 9.55
CA ASN A 67 10.26 6.73 8.84
C ASN A 67 9.32 5.52 8.71
N PHE A 68 8.33 5.40 9.60
CA PHE A 68 7.36 4.32 9.62
C PHE A 68 5.98 4.84 9.30
N TYR A 69 5.15 4.03 8.63
CA TYR A 69 3.76 4.38 8.37
C TYR A 69 3.04 4.78 9.68
N PRO A 70 2.32 5.93 9.71
CA PRO A 70 1.79 6.72 8.60
C PRO A 70 2.69 7.86 8.04
N TYR A 71 4.00 7.81 8.29
CA TYR A 71 5.03 8.72 7.77
C TYR A 71 4.82 10.18 8.21
N GLY A 72 4.67 10.37 9.52
CA GLY A 72 4.55 11.68 10.16
C GLY A 72 3.16 12.30 10.06
N ARG A 73 2.20 11.64 9.42
CA ARG A 73 0.79 12.04 9.43
C ARG A 73 0.11 11.62 10.73
N SER A 74 -0.87 12.39 11.19
CA SER A 74 -1.74 11.95 12.28
C SER A 74 -2.66 10.83 11.80
N TRP A 75 -3.08 9.95 12.72
CA TRP A 75 -4.03 8.89 12.41
C TRP A 75 -5.36 9.43 11.89
N GLU A 76 -5.83 10.57 12.41
CA GLU A 76 -7.04 11.24 11.96
C GLU A 76 -6.94 11.62 10.47
N LYS A 77 -5.83 12.26 10.08
CA LYS A 77 -5.58 12.64 8.68
C LYS A 77 -5.40 11.41 7.79
N GLU A 78 -4.79 10.35 8.30
CA GLU A 78 -4.64 9.12 7.53
C GLU A 78 -5.95 8.39 7.30
N PHE A 79 -6.79 8.27 8.33
CA PHE A 79 -8.11 7.66 8.19
C PHE A 79 -9.03 8.49 7.30
N ALA A 80 -8.96 9.82 7.37
CA ALA A 80 -9.66 10.71 6.45
C ALA A 80 -9.21 10.49 4.99
N ASN A 81 -7.91 10.32 4.75
CA ASN A 81 -7.37 9.96 3.42
C ASN A 81 -7.95 8.63 2.92
N ILE A 82 -7.90 7.58 3.75
CA ILE A 82 -8.38 6.24 3.38
C ILE A 82 -9.88 6.24 3.09
N ALA A 83 -10.65 7.00 3.86
CA ALA A 83 -12.09 7.13 3.68
C ALA A 83 -12.49 8.03 2.49
N GLY A 84 -11.53 8.67 1.80
CA GLY A 84 -11.81 9.67 0.78
C GLY A 84 -12.47 10.94 1.34
N ALA A 85 -12.30 11.21 2.64
CA ALA A 85 -12.96 12.25 3.41
C ALA A 85 -12.03 13.45 3.71
N MET A 86 -10.96 13.63 2.93
CA MET A 86 -9.96 14.67 3.17
C MET A 86 -10.50 16.09 3.11
N GLU A 87 -11.53 16.31 2.32
CA GLU A 87 -12.22 17.59 2.18
C GLU A 87 -12.74 18.12 3.54
N HIS A 88 -13.00 17.24 4.51
CA HIS A 88 -13.44 17.62 5.85
C HIS A 88 -12.33 18.19 6.75
N TYR A 89 -11.06 17.98 6.40
CA TYR A 89 -9.89 18.39 7.19
C TYR A 89 -9.06 19.50 6.55
N GLU A 90 -9.29 19.84 5.28
CA GLU A 90 -8.60 20.95 4.59
C GLU A 90 -9.17 22.33 4.94
N LYS A 91 -10.26 22.41 5.72
CA LYS A 91 -10.99 23.67 6.00
C LYS A 91 -10.48 24.47 7.21
N GLY A 92 -9.24 24.27 7.63
CA GLY A 92 -8.68 24.88 8.84
C GLY A 92 -7.28 25.46 8.65
N GLU A 93 -7.16 26.49 7.81
CA GLU A 93 -6.15 27.55 7.91
C GLU A 93 -6.82 28.91 7.69
#